data_AF-A0A9W6ZM36-F1
#
_entry.id   AF-A0A9W6ZM36-F1
#
_cell.length_a   1.000
_cell.length_b   1.000
_cell.length_c   1.000
_cell.angle_alpha   90.00
_cell.angle_beta   90.00
_cell.angle_gamma   90.00
#
_symmetry.space_group_name_H-M   'P 1'
#
loop_
_entity.id
_entity.type
_entity.pdbx_description
1 polymer ?
#
loop_
_entity_poly.entity_id
_entity_poly.type
_entity_poly.pdbx_seq_one_letter_code
_entity_poly.pdbx_strand_id
1 'polypeptide(L)'
;MLRVTTGYKQGLRLINLSPHGLVSKRGSGKKKEVVSFAFVLTSRRRVTLSTSTRVTSVTRDPSSPHPWCVTTLNGKNAIHDTANSDMAASPATATSFYDIVVFTDVSSTTFGSWHRASAMGSTSTSTSNSDHHPIPSEFINSVCARVNSRTPLFSSIIVFDTPLQFDSDAITFANDDSLWFASRASSKTSSPHAKDAWVLVCTPKFGVDEIKRVPMQTDDGKFIPQDKKYLTSGPCKVMADSFISYLKEQNVAVPSIVQIDGQRWGSAMPGDKTTPPTAFSKETLKGVIYDSSTQVLAPTSPISSAPPFISHPDGLYQVGDFMSSHSSGAEAALISALGAADDITK
;
A
#
# COMPACT_ATOMS: atom_id res chain seq x y z
N MET A 1 -13.14 1.88 -6.04
CA MET A 1 -14.01 3.01 -5.65
C MET A 1 -15.41 2.49 -5.47
N LEU A 2 -15.95 2.58 -4.25
CA LEU A 2 -17.27 2.04 -3.88
C LEU A 2 -18.32 3.14 -4.08
N ARG A 3 -19.40 2.86 -4.82
CA ARG A 3 -20.58 3.72 -4.93
C ARG A 3 -21.62 3.24 -3.92
N VAL A 4 -21.97 4.08 -2.95
CA VAL A 4 -22.98 3.78 -1.92
C VAL A 4 -24.11 4.80 -2.03
N THR A 5 -25.34 4.37 -2.37
CA THR A 5 -26.52 5.24 -2.55
C THR A 5 -27.59 4.86 -1.54
N THR A 6 -27.94 5.73 -0.58
CA THR A 6 -28.72 5.35 0.62
C THR A 6 -30.22 5.11 0.39
N GLY A 7 -30.73 4.03 0.99
CA GLY A 7 -32.12 3.53 1.02
C GLY A 7 -32.18 2.27 1.89
N TYR A 8 -33.13 2.22 2.83
CA TYR A 8 -33.12 1.49 4.12
C TYR A 8 -33.27 -0.07 4.14
N LYS A 9 -32.80 -0.66 5.27
CA LYS A 9 -33.12 -1.93 6.00
C LYS A 9 -32.58 -3.33 5.56
N GLN A 10 -31.84 -3.92 6.52
CA GLN A 10 -31.68 -5.32 6.97
C GLN A 10 -30.76 -6.35 6.26
N GLY A 11 -29.91 -6.99 7.09
CA GLY A 11 -29.48 -8.41 7.01
C GLY A 11 -28.01 -8.70 6.66
N LEU A 12 -27.18 -9.04 7.66
CA LEU A 12 -25.76 -9.41 7.48
C LEU A 12 -25.60 -10.92 7.14
N ARG A 13 -24.88 -11.26 6.08
CA ARG A 13 -24.40 -12.65 5.82
C ARG A 13 -22.97 -12.63 5.27
N LEU A 14 -22.08 -13.39 5.93
CA LEU A 14 -20.77 -13.74 5.38
C LEU A 14 -20.94 -14.70 4.20
N ILE A 15 -20.30 -14.40 3.08
CA ILE A 15 -20.13 -15.36 1.98
C ILE A 15 -18.64 -15.51 1.73
N ASN A 16 -18.14 -16.72 1.99
CA ASN A 16 -16.79 -17.14 1.64
C ASN A 16 -16.76 -17.42 0.12
N LEU A 17 -16.06 -16.58 -0.65
CA LEU A 17 -15.82 -16.85 -2.07
C LEU A 17 -14.49 -17.58 -2.21
N SER A 18 -14.59 -18.91 -2.32
CA SER A 18 -13.47 -19.78 -2.69
C SER A 18 -13.03 -19.51 -4.14
N PRO A 19 -11.74 -19.61 -4.50
CA PRO A 19 -11.21 -19.14 -5.79
C PRO A 19 -11.34 -20.19 -6.92
N HIS A 20 -12.51 -20.81 -7.11
CA HIS A 20 -12.71 -21.77 -8.20
C HIS A 20 -14.04 -21.60 -8.98
N GLY A 21 -13.88 -21.35 -10.29
CA GLY A 21 -14.86 -21.56 -11.38
C GLY A 21 -15.83 -20.40 -11.62
N LEU A 22 -16.06 -19.86 -12.82
CA LEU A 22 -15.91 -20.31 -14.20
C LEU A 22 -15.92 -19.06 -15.11
N VAL A 23 -14.99 -18.92 -16.06
CA VAL A 23 -15.32 -18.67 -17.49
C VAL A 23 -14.15 -19.18 -18.35
N SER A 24 -14.47 -20.15 -19.20
CA SER A 24 -13.69 -20.57 -20.37
C SER A 24 -13.90 -19.59 -21.51
N LYS A 25 -12.82 -19.08 -22.12
CA LYS A 25 -12.53 -19.24 -23.57
C LYS A 25 -11.19 -18.63 -23.98
N ARG A 26 -10.57 -19.33 -24.94
CA ARG A 26 -9.28 -19.12 -25.60
C ARG A 26 -9.12 -17.72 -26.21
N GLY A 27 -7.92 -17.16 -26.12
CA GLY A 27 -7.48 -16.02 -26.91
C GLY A 27 -6.14 -15.48 -26.40
N SER A 28 -5.07 -15.69 -27.15
CA SER A 28 -3.70 -15.31 -26.84
C SER A 28 -3.54 -13.80 -26.61
N GLY A 29 -3.18 -13.44 -25.37
CA GLY A 29 -2.75 -12.09 -25.02
C GLY A 29 -2.58 -12.01 -23.51
N LYS A 30 -1.33 -12.06 -23.03
CA LYS A 30 -0.99 -11.95 -21.60
C LYS A 30 -1.49 -10.60 -21.07
N LYS A 31 -2.67 -10.57 -20.44
CA LYS A 31 -3.10 -9.47 -19.57
C LYS A 31 -2.62 -9.78 -18.17
N LYS A 32 -1.83 -8.87 -17.58
CA LYS A 32 -1.56 -8.87 -16.15
C LYS A 32 -2.84 -8.41 -15.44
N GLU A 33 -3.49 -9.30 -14.72
CA GLU A 33 -4.60 -8.95 -13.83
C GLU A 33 -4.04 -8.39 -12.53
N VAL A 34 -4.49 -7.19 -12.15
CA VAL A 34 -4.26 -6.64 -10.81
C VAL A 34 -5.44 -7.08 -9.95
N VAL A 35 -5.20 -8.01 -9.04
CA VAL A 35 -6.17 -8.43 -8.03
C VAL A 35 -6.29 -7.31 -7.01
N SER A 36 -7.41 -6.60 -7.01
CA SER A 36 -7.79 -5.69 -5.91
C SER A 36 -8.79 -6.41 -5.03
N PHE A 37 -8.48 -6.56 -3.74
CA PHE A 37 -9.43 -7.09 -2.76
C PHE A 37 -10.56 -6.06 -2.55
N ALA A 38 -11.80 -6.47 -2.78
CA ALA A 38 -12.98 -5.67 -2.45
C ALA A 38 -13.83 -6.46 -1.46
N PHE A 39 -14.07 -5.88 -0.29
CA PHE A 39 -14.98 -6.43 0.70
C PHE A 39 -16.41 -5.99 0.36
N VAL A 40 -17.35 -6.93 0.35
CA VAL A 40 -18.76 -6.67 0.02
C VAL A 40 -19.57 -6.65 1.32
N LEU A 41 -20.13 -5.48 1.65
CA LEU A 41 -21.18 -5.33 2.65
C LEU A 41 -22.53 -5.44 1.97
N THR A 42 -23.28 -6.49 2.29
CA THR A 42 -24.58 -6.77 1.68
C THR A 42 -25.71 -6.03 2.42
N SER A 43 -26.03 -4.83 1.95
CA SER A 43 -27.42 -4.54 1.59
C SER A 43 -27.50 -4.62 0.06
N ARG A 44 -28.68 -4.77 -0.54
CA ARG A 44 -28.92 -5.04 -1.98
C ARG A 44 -28.42 -3.93 -2.95
N ARG A 45 -27.18 -3.48 -2.84
CA ARG A 45 -26.59 -2.45 -3.68
C ARG A 45 -25.53 -3.06 -4.58
N ARG A 46 -25.55 -2.62 -5.83
CA ARG A 46 -24.60 -3.03 -6.86
C ARG A 46 -23.25 -2.37 -6.56
N VAL A 47 -22.30 -3.14 -6.08
CA VAL A 47 -20.90 -2.71 -6.02
C VAL A 47 -20.36 -2.71 -7.45
N THR A 48 -19.90 -1.56 -7.94
CA THR A 48 -19.21 -1.46 -9.22
C THR A 48 -17.72 -1.35 -8.97
N LEU A 49 -16.96 -2.33 -9.43
CA LEU A 49 -15.51 -2.28 -9.44
C LEU A 49 -15.04 -1.70 -10.79
N SER A 50 -14.46 -0.50 -10.76
CA SER A 50 -13.82 0.10 -11.93
C SER A 50 -12.35 -0.33 -11.99
N THR A 51 -12.07 -1.43 -12.69
CA THR A 51 -10.70 -1.90 -12.93
C THR A 51 -9.98 -1.00 -13.94
N SER A 52 -8.66 -0.86 -13.82
CA SER A 52 -7.86 0.01 -14.71
C SER A 52 -8.28 1.48 -14.66
N THR A 53 -8.81 1.91 -13.51
CA THR A 53 -9.16 3.30 -13.21
C THR A 53 -8.33 3.76 -12.02
N ARG A 54 -7.77 4.96 -12.10
CA ARG A 54 -6.99 5.60 -11.04
C ARG A 54 -7.61 6.92 -10.67
N VAL A 55 -7.74 7.20 -9.38
CA VAL A 55 -8.15 8.51 -8.86
C VAL A 55 -6.98 9.48 -8.95
N THR A 56 -7.20 10.67 -9.49
CA THR A 56 -6.18 11.73 -9.63
C THR A 56 -6.43 12.92 -8.73
N SER A 57 -7.69 13.20 -8.42
CA SER A 57 -8.06 14.26 -7.49
C SER A 57 -9.41 13.99 -6.86
N VAL A 58 -9.57 14.43 -5.62
CA VAL A 58 -10.82 14.53 -4.90
C VAL A 58 -10.94 15.97 -4.42
N THR A 59 -11.98 16.64 -4.87
CA THR A 59 -12.31 18.01 -4.48
C THR A 59 -13.76 18.09 -4.01
N ARG A 60 -14.07 19.12 -3.24
CA ARG A 60 -15.40 19.39 -2.72
C ARG A 60 -16.06 20.51 -3.50
N ASP A 61 -17.22 20.25 -4.04
CA ASP A 61 -18.15 21.21 -4.61
C ASP A 61 -19.34 21.38 -3.65
N PRO A 62 -19.37 22.42 -2.82
CA PRO A 62 -20.42 22.62 -1.82
C PRO A 62 -21.77 22.98 -2.47
N SER A 63 -21.79 23.34 -3.75
CA SER A 63 -23.02 23.65 -4.50
C SER A 63 -23.72 22.39 -5.02
N SER A 64 -22.99 21.27 -5.12
CA SER A 64 -23.52 20.00 -5.58
C SER A 64 -24.26 19.25 -4.46
N PRO A 65 -25.41 18.61 -4.73
CA PRO A 65 -26.03 17.68 -3.77
C PRO A 65 -25.14 16.46 -3.45
N HIS A 66 -24.16 16.18 -4.32
CA HIS A 66 -23.13 15.16 -4.16
C HIS A 66 -21.77 15.88 -4.10
N PRO A 67 -21.34 16.35 -2.91
CA PRO A 67 -20.33 17.38 -2.82
C PRO A 67 -18.93 16.91 -3.22
N TRP A 68 -18.67 15.61 -3.30
CA TRP A 68 -17.33 15.12 -3.64
C TRP A 68 -17.16 14.87 -5.13
N CYS A 69 -16.42 15.75 -5.77
CA CYS A 69 -15.95 15.62 -7.14
C CYS A 69 -14.69 14.76 -7.20
N VAL A 70 -14.76 13.62 -7.88
CA VAL A 70 -13.63 12.70 -8.07
C VAL A 70 -13.25 12.64 -9.53
N THR A 71 -12.00 13.00 -9.82
CA THR A 71 -11.42 12.90 -11.16
C THR A 71 -10.60 11.62 -11.28
N THR A 72 -10.69 10.97 -12.44
CA THR A 72 -10.02 9.70 -12.71
C THR A 72 -9.31 9.66 -14.07
N LEU A 73 -8.32 8.78 -14.15
CA LEU A 73 -7.63 8.34 -15.36
C LEU A 73 -7.94 6.86 -15.63
N ASN A 74 -8.09 6.49 -16.89
CA ASN A 74 -8.39 5.11 -17.29
C ASN A 74 -7.28 4.50 -18.17
N GLY A 75 -7.28 3.17 -18.27
CA GLY A 75 -6.43 2.42 -19.20
C GLY A 75 -4.98 2.33 -18.73
N LYS A 76 -4.03 2.37 -19.67
CA LYS A 76 -2.59 2.25 -19.37
C LYS A 76 -2.11 3.33 -18.40
N ASN A 77 -2.68 4.53 -18.45
CA ASN A 77 -2.29 5.65 -17.57
C ASN A 77 -2.79 5.48 -16.13
N ALA A 78 -3.70 4.55 -15.87
CA ALA A 78 -4.08 4.16 -14.52
C ALA A 78 -3.04 3.22 -13.87
N ILE A 79 -2.15 2.61 -14.66
CA ILE A 79 -1.11 1.70 -14.15
C ILE A 79 -0.05 2.51 -13.42
N HIS A 80 0.38 2.00 -12.28
CA HIS A 80 1.35 2.64 -11.39
C HIS A 80 2.71 2.89 -12.07
N ASP A 81 3.16 1.98 -12.93
CA ASP A 81 4.48 2.06 -13.58
C ASP A 81 4.51 2.84 -14.92
N THR A 82 3.40 3.47 -15.32
CA THR A 82 3.36 4.21 -16.59
C THR A 82 4.26 5.45 -16.53
N ALA A 83 5.07 5.65 -17.57
CA ALA A 83 6.04 6.74 -17.64
C ALA A 83 5.35 8.11 -17.57
N ASN A 84 6.03 9.11 -17.00
CA ASN A 84 5.49 10.48 -16.88
C ASN A 84 5.18 11.11 -18.24
N SER A 85 6.02 10.83 -19.24
CA SER A 85 5.82 11.24 -20.64
C SER A 85 4.49 10.72 -21.19
N ASP A 86 4.19 9.45 -20.93
CA ASP A 86 3.03 8.77 -21.48
C ASP A 86 1.73 9.24 -20.81
N MET A 87 1.81 9.59 -19.52
CA MET A 87 0.71 10.24 -18.81
C MET A 87 0.44 11.65 -19.29
N ALA A 88 1.49 12.47 -19.51
CA ALA A 88 1.32 13.84 -19.99
C ALA A 88 0.63 13.89 -21.36
N ALA A 89 0.80 12.84 -22.17
CA ALA A 89 0.16 12.67 -23.46
C ALA A 89 -1.32 12.23 -23.38
N SER A 90 -1.91 12.07 -22.18
CA SER A 90 -3.28 11.58 -22.01
C SER A 90 -3.98 12.21 -20.80
N PRO A 91 -4.80 13.25 -21.01
CA PRO A 91 -5.46 13.97 -19.92
C PRO A 91 -6.50 13.12 -19.17
N ALA A 92 -6.86 13.58 -17.97
CA ALA A 92 -7.91 12.99 -17.14
C ALA A 92 -9.19 12.72 -17.93
N THR A 93 -9.79 11.55 -17.73
CA THR A 93 -10.77 11.00 -18.67
C THR A 93 -12.20 11.03 -18.15
N ALA A 94 -12.41 11.12 -16.84
CA ALA A 94 -13.75 11.18 -16.26
C ALA A 94 -13.79 11.84 -14.88
N THR A 95 -14.82 12.66 -14.65
CA THR A 95 -15.16 13.27 -13.37
C THR A 95 -16.54 12.75 -12.92
N SER A 96 -16.70 12.43 -11.65
CA SER A 96 -17.96 11.94 -11.08
C SER A 96 -18.17 12.47 -9.67
N PHE A 97 -19.43 12.62 -9.26
CA PHE A 97 -19.80 13.22 -7.99
C PHE A 97 -20.35 12.17 -7.01
N TYR A 98 -20.02 12.34 -5.72
CA TYR A 98 -20.35 11.38 -4.66
C TYR A 98 -20.78 12.09 -3.37
N ASP A 99 -21.65 11.43 -2.61
CA ASP A 99 -22.01 11.85 -1.24
C ASP A 99 -20.88 11.61 -0.25
N ILE A 100 -20.19 10.48 -0.43
CA ILE A 100 -19.20 9.94 0.51
C ILE A 100 -17.99 9.44 -0.28
N VAL A 101 -16.79 9.70 0.25
CA VAL A 101 -15.54 9.15 -0.28
C VAL A 101 -14.82 8.37 0.82
N VAL A 102 -14.51 7.11 0.50
CA VAL A 102 -13.76 6.21 1.39
C VAL A 102 -12.39 5.94 0.77
N PHE A 103 -11.35 6.35 1.50
CA PHE A 103 -9.95 6.11 1.16
C PHE A 103 -9.46 4.87 1.89
N THR A 104 -8.74 3.99 1.20
CA THR A 104 -8.26 2.71 1.76
C THR A 104 -6.74 2.66 1.94
N ASP A 105 -6.04 3.60 1.33
CA ASP A 105 -4.58 3.72 1.39
C ASP A 105 -4.24 5.11 1.94
N VAL A 106 -3.40 5.17 2.98
CA VAL A 106 -2.93 6.42 3.58
C VAL A 106 -2.21 7.30 2.55
N SER A 107 -1.54 6.69 1.57
CA SER A 107 -0.83 7.42 0.52
C SER A 107 -1.79 8.26 -0.34
N SER A 108 -3.07 7.89 -0.39
CA SER A 108 -4.09 8.61 -1.16
C SER A 108 -4.51 9.94 -0.53
N THR A 109 -4.36 10.11 0.78
CA THR A 109 -4.86 11.27 1.54
C THR A 109 -3.79 12.13 2.19
N THR A 110 -2.56 11.62 2.33
CA THR A 110 -1.52 12.30 3.13
C THR A 110 -0.38 12.89 2.30
N PHE A 111 -0.41 12.74 0.98
CA PHE A 111 0.63 13.30 0.11
C PHE A 111 0.12 13.94 -1.14
N GLY A 112 0.44 15.21 -1.34
CA GLY A 112 0.60 15.72 -2.69
C GLY A 112 1.78 15.00 -3.35
N SER A 113 1.55 14.27 -4.44
CA SER A 113 2.58 13.73 -5.35
C SER A 113 3.57 12.64 -4.87
N TRP A 114 3.53 12.19 -3.61
CA TRP A 114 4.41 11.11 -3.07
C TRP A 114 4.19 9.74 -3.69
N HIS A 115 2.98 9.47 -4.16
CA HIS A 115 2.66 8.25 -4.84
C HIS A 115 1.69 8.59 -5.96
N ARG A 116 1.81 7.90 -7.09
CA ARG A 116 0.88 8.09 -8.22
C ARG A 116 -0.58 7.76 -7.86
N ALA A 117 -0.83 7.21 -6.67
CA ALA A 117 -2.16 6.95 -6.08
C ALA A 117 -2.72 8.09 -5.20
N SER A 118 -2.04 9.25 -5.14
CA SER A 118 -2.55 10.40 -4.40
C SER A 118 -3.86 10.92 -5.00
N ALA A 119 -4.85 11.12 -4.13
CA ALA A 119 -6.12 11.76 -4.46
C ALA A 119 -6.13 13.25 -4.11
N MET A 120 -5.04 13.81 -3.59
CA MET A 120 -4.98 15.21 -3.15
C MET A 120 -4.91 16.22 -4.31
N GLY A 121 -4.74 15.77 -5.56
CA GLY A 121 -4.50 16.64 -6.70
C GLY A 121 -3.18 17.41 -6.59
N SER A 122 -2.86 18.23 -7.60
CA SER A 122 -1.75 19.17 -7.49
C SER A 122 -2.20 20.30 -6.56
N THR A 123 -1.61 20.39 -5.37
CA THR A 123 -1.79 21.53 -4.45
C THR A 123 -1.18 22.84 -4.98
N SER A 124 -0.67 22.85 -6.23
CA SER A 124 -0.22 24.06 -6.90
C SER A 124 -1.40 24.97 -7.25
N THR A 125 -1.76 25.81 -6.28
CA THR A 125 -2.03 27.25 -6.43
C THR A 125 -2.54 27.75 -7.78
N SER A 126 -3.66 28.47 -7.72
CA SER A 126 -4.05 29.53 -8.67
C SER A 126 -4.70 29.09 -9.98
N THR A 127 -5.96 28.64 -9.91
CA THR A 127 -6.98 29.23 -10.79
C THR A 127 -8.10 29.79 -9.92
N SER A 128 -8.17 31.11 -9.88
CA SER A 128 -8.95 31.92 -8.95
C SER A 128 -10.45 31.90 -9.19
N ASN A 129 -11.02 30.80 -9.70
CA ASN A 129 -12.44 30.70 -10.09
C ASN A 129 -13.02 29.27 -10.07
N SER A 130 -12.34 28.26 -9.53
CA SER A 130 -12.98 26.94 -9.38
C SER A 130 -13.66 26.83 -8.02
N ASP A 131 -14.98 26.66 -8.00
CA ASP A 131 -15.83 26.34 -6.84
C ASP A 131 -15.50 24.98 -6.17
N HIS A 132 -14.32 24.43 -6.46
CA HIS A 132 -13.82 23.15 -5.99
C HIS A 132 -12.76 23.38 -4.92
N HIS A 133 -13.08 22.99 -3.70
CA HIS A 133 -12.17 23.03 -2.56
C HIS A 133 -11.36 21.73 -2.45
N PRO A 134 -10.11 21.74 -1.95
CA PRO A 134 -9.35 20.53 -1.68
C PRO A 134 -9.95 19.75 -0.50
N ILE A 135 -9.41 18.55 -0.25
CA ILE A 135 -9.69 17.77 0.97
C ILE A 135 -9.38 18.63 2.21
N PRO A 136 -10.27 18.70 3.21
CA PRO A 136 -10.06 19.49 4.42
C PRO A 136 -8.79 19.11 5.17
N SER A 137 -8.03 20.11 5.60
CA SER A 137 -6.73 19.93 6.26
C SER A 137 -6.85 19.18 7.59
N GLU A 138 -7.95 19.36 8.31
CA GLU A 138 -8.27 18.68 9.56
C GLU A 138 -8.42 17.17 9.37
N PHE A 139 -9.01 16.72 8.26
CA PHE A 139 -9.11 15.31 7.92
C PHE A 139 -7.73 14.73 7.61
N ILE A 140 -6.94 15.43 6.78
CA ILE A 140 -5.56 15.03 6.45
C ILE A 140 -4.70 14.93 7.72
N ASN A 141 -4.76 15.93 8.58
CA ASN A 141 -4.03 15.98 9.85
C ASN A 141 -4.42 14.84 10.77
N SER A 142 -5.71 14.47 10.81
CA SER A 142 -6.19 13.34 11.59
C SER A 142 -5.62 12.01 11.07
N VAL A 143 -5.55 11.83 9.74
CA VAL A 143 -4.91 10.65 9.12
C VAL A 143 -3.42 10.60 9.44
N CYS A 144 -2.71 11.72 9.27
CA CYS A 144 -1.29 11.83 9.59
C CYS A 144 -1.02 11.51 11.06
N ALA A 145 -1.80 12.07 11.98
CA ALA A 145 -1.67 11.82 13.42
C ALA A 145 -1.91 10.35 13.78
N ARG A 146 -2.89 9.69 13.14
CA ARG A 146 -3.18 8.25 13.36
C ARG A 146 -2.05 7.35 12.86
N VAL A 147 -1.44 7.72 11.74
CA VAL A 147 -0.30 6.98 11.18
C VAL A 147 0.94 7.21 12.02
N ASN A 148 1.13 8.44 12.53
CA ASN A 148 2.22 8.89 13.38
C ASN A 148 3.60 8.84 12.69
N SER A 149 4.09 7.64 12.41
CA SER A 149 5.35 7.37 11.71
C SER A 149 5.19 6.18 10.77
N ARG A 150 6.19 5.95 9.92
CA ARG A 150 6.17 4.87 8.92
C ARG A 150 7.37 3.97 9.09
N THR A 151 7.15 2.69 8.97
CA THR A 151 8.24 1.74 8.84
C THR A 151 8.55 1.55 7.35
N PRO A 152 9.69 2.05 6.85
CA PRO A 152 10.08 1.80 5.48
C PRO A 152 10.65 0.39 5.36
N LEU A 153 10.26 -0.34 4.32
CA LEU A 153 10.81 -1.66 4.03
C LEU A 153 11.25 -1.74 2.57
N PHE A 154 12.24 -2.56 2.31
CA PHE A 154 12.59 -3.06 0.99
C PHE A 154 12.25 -4.54 0.98
N SER A 155 11.61 -4.99 -0.09
CA SER A 155 11.39 -6.39 -0.36
C SER A 155 12.22 -6.81 -1.56
N SER A 156 13.00 -7.88 -1.44
CA SER A 156 13.65 -8.51 -2.58
C SER A 156 13.04 -9.88 -2.85
N ILE A 157 12.90 -10.23 -4.12
CA ILE A 157 12.65 -11.60 -4.55
C ILE A 157 13.95 -12.10 -5.16
N ILE A 158 14.52 -13.14 -4.57
CA ILE A 158 15.63 -13.88 -5.16
C ILE A 158 15.14 -15.21 -5.70
N VAL A 159 15.74 -15.68 -6.77
CA VAL A 159 15.42 -16.98 -7.37
C VAL A 159 16.72 -17.74 -7.61
N PHE A 160 16.79 -18.94 -7.06
CA PHE A 160 17.89 -19.88 -7.27
C PHE A 160 17.68 -20.72 -8.54
N ASP A 161 18.77 -21.13 -9.19
CA ASP A 161 18.74 -22.05 -10.34
C ASP A 161 18.19 -23.44 -9.98
N THR A 162 18.42 -23.88 -8.74
CA THR A 162 17.98 -25.16 -8.19
C THR A 162 17.41 -24.97 -6.79
N PRO A 163 16.57 -25.91 -6.29
CA PRO A 163 16.02 -25.81 -4.95
C PRO A 163 17.08 -25.75 -3.87
N LEU A 164 16.97 -24.76 -2.99
CA LEU A 164 17.80 -24.66 -1.80
C LEU A 164 17.47 -25.85 -0.88
N GLN A 165 18.46 -26.66 -0.55
CA GLN A 165 18.33 -27.78 0.39
C GLN A 165 18.36 -27.24 1.83
N PHE A 166 17.25 -26.63 2.23
CA PHE A 166 17.07 -26.00 3.53
C PHE A 166 15.67 -26.31 4.08
N ASP A 167 15.63 -26.74 5.34
CA ASP A 167 14.46 -27.36 5.97
C ASP A 167 13.40 -26.36 6.44
N SER A 168 13.74 -25.07 6.49
CA SER A 168 12.79 -24.02 6.88
C SER A 168 12.26 -23.26 5.67
N ASP A 169 10.98 -22.90 5.70
CA ASP A 169 10.33 -22.04 4.68
C ASP A 169 10.28 -20.56 5.11
N ALA A 170 10.72 -20.25 6.31
CA ALA A 170 10.79 -18.89 6.84
C ALA A 170 11.93 -18.76 7.86
N ILE A 171 12.55 -17.58 7.90
CA ILE A 171 13.68 -17.26 8.77
C ILE A 171 13.54 -15.82 9.26
N THR A 172 13.82 -15.59 10.53
CA THR A 172 13.95 -14.26 11.13
C THR A 172 15.39 -14.00 11.51
N PHE A 173 15.87 -12.78 11.28
CA PHE A 173 17.26 -12.38 11.50
C PHE A 173 17.28 -11.37 12.64
N ALA A 174 17.70 -11.78 13.83
CA ALA A 174 17.67 -10.93 15.02
C ALA A 174 18.84 -9.93 15.06
N ASN A 175 20.00 -10.30 14.50
CA ASN A 175 21.26 -9.57 14.63
C ASN A 175 21.85 -9.14 13.28
N ASP A 176 21.07 -9.16 12.19
CA ASP A 176 21.51 -8.66 10.89
C ASP A 176 21.06 -7.21 10.71
N ASP A 177 21.97 -6.36 10.24
CA ASP A 177 21.68 -4.93 10.06
C ASP A 177 20.73 -4.68 8.89
N SER A 178 20.72 -5.53 7.86
CA SER A 178 20.06 -5.29 6.59
C SER A 178 18.82 -6.15 6.37
N LEU A 179 18.82 -7.40 6.80
CA LEU A 179 17.78 -8.39 6.56
C LEU A 179 17.02 -8.66 7.86
N TRP A 180 15.70 -8.66 7.81
CA TRP A 180 14.86 -8.93 8.99
C TRP A 180 14.14 -10.26 8.88
N PHE A 181 13.63 -10.57 7.70
CA PHE A 181 12.82 -11.75 7.44
C PHE A 181 13.06 -12.29 6.04
N ALA A 182 13.08 -13.61 5.91
CA ALA A 182 13.08 -14.30 4.64
C ALA A 182 12.01 -15.38 4.64
N SER A 183 11.29 -15.56 3.53
CA SER A 183 10.35 -16.68 3.38
C SER A 183 10.32 -17.22 1.95
N ARG A 184 10.24 -18.53 1.86
CA ARG A 184 10.14 -19.26 0.60
C ARG A 184 8.78 -18.97 -0.05
N ALA A 185 8.81 -18.46 -1.27
CA ALA A 185 7.64 -18.08 -2.07
C ALA A 185 7.18 -19.17 -3.04
N SER A 186 7.79 -20.37 -2.96
CA SER A 186 7.55 -21.52 -3.84
C SER A 186 6.11 -22.05 -3.83
N SER A 187 5.22 -21.54 -2.95
CA SER A 187 3.78 -21.81 -2.97
C SER A 187 3.01 -21.16 -4.14
N LYS A 188 3.64 -20.31 -4.97
CA LYS A 188 2.92 -19.51 -6.00
C LYS A 188 3.29 -19.77 -7.45
N THR A 189 4.23 -20.66 -7.77
CA THR A 189 4.64 -20.91 -9.16
C THR A 189 4.50 -22.38 -9.52
N SER A 190 3.45 -22.72 -10.27
CA SER A 190 3.22 -24.03 -10.88
C SER A 190 4.16 -24.33 -12.05
N SER A 191 5.46 -24.05 -11.91
CA SER A 191 6.46 -24.26 -12.96
C SER A 191 7.13 -25.63 -12.80
N PRO A 192 7.17 -26.47 -13.85
CA PRO A 192 7.74 -27.81 -13.82
C PRO A 192 9.28 -27.86 -13.74
N HIS A 193 9.94 -26.71 -13.71
CA HIS A 193 11.35 -26.57 -13.35
C HIS A 193 11.38 -25.78 -12.04
N ALA A 194 11.48 -26.49 -10.91
CA ALA A 194 11.28 -25.94 -9.57
C ALA A 194 12.44 -25.03 -9.17
N LYS A 195 12.49 -23.83 -9.75
CA LYS A 195 13.29 -22.75 -9.20
C LYS A 195 12.77 -22.45 -7.79
N ASP A 196 13.68 -22.18 -6.87
CA ASP A 196 13.31 -21.82 -5.51
C ASP A 196 13.38 -20.31 -5.34
N ALA A 197 12.24 -19.73 -5.01
CA ALA A 197 12.08 -18.29 -4.89
C ALA A 197 11.92 -17.93 -3.42
N TRP A 198 12.61 -16.87 -3.00
CA TRP A 198 12.57 -16.37 -1.62
C TRP A 198 12.25 -14.89 -1.62
N VAL A 199 11.31 -14.49 -0.76
CA VAL A 199 11.01 -13.10 -0.45
C VAL A 199 11.83 -12.71 0.77
N LEU A 200 12.66 -11.69 0.62
CA LEU A 200 13.49 -11.10 1.65
C LEU A 200 12.92 -9.74 2.02
N VAL A 201 12.90 -9.41 3.30
CA VAL A 201 12.40 -8.13 3.83
C VAL A 201 13.46 -7.52 4.71
N CYS A 202 13.82 -6.26 4.44
CA CYS A 202 14.88 -5.58 5.17
C CYS A 202 14.48 -5.21 6.61
N THR A 203 15.46 -4.85 7.43
CA THR A 203 15.18 -4.17 8.70
C THR A 203 14.63 -2.75 8.46
N PRO A 204 13.76 -2.23 9.34
CA PRO A 204 13.31 -0.83 9.28
C PRO A 204 14.46 0.18 9.27
N LYS A 205 15.49 -0.06 10.08
CA LYS A 205 16.69 0.76 10.15
C LYS A 205 17.42 0.82 8.80
N PHE A 206 17.70 -0.34 8.19
CA PHE A 206 18.29 -0.39 6.86
C PHE A 206 17.43 0.35 5.84
N GLY A 207 16.11 0.18 5.93
CA GLY A 207 15.15 0.91 5.13
C GLY A 207 15.38 2.43 5.21
N VAL A 208 15.37 2.98 6.43
CA VAL A 208 15.59 4.42 6.70
C VAL A 208 16.95 4.89 6.17
N ASP A 209 18.02 4.14 6.43
CA ASP A 209 19.37 4.52 6.02
C ASP A 209 19.51 4.53 4.48
N GLU A 210 18.86 3.60 3.79
CA GLU A 210 18.76 3.62 2.32
C GLU A 210 17.90 4.78 1.80
N ILE A 211 16.83 5.18 2.50
CA ILE A 211 16.05 6.38 2.15
C ILE A 211 16.91 7.64 2.22
N LYS A 212 17.76 7.75 3.25
CA LYS A 212 18.69 8.89 3.39
C LYS A 212 19.71 8.91 2.28
N ARG A 213 20.29 7.75 1.95
CA ARG A 213 21.33 7.62 0.93
C ARG A 213 20.79 7.86 -0.48
N VAL A 214 19.62 7.31 -0.79
CA VAL A 214 18.93 7.47 -2.08
C VAL A 214 17.50 7.95 -1.82
N PRO A 215 17.29 9.28 -1.78
CA PRO A 215 15.99 9.88 -1.51
C PRO A 215 14.90 9.41 -2.47
N MET A 216 13.70 9.27 -1.91
CA MET A 216 12.48 8.88 -2.63
C MET A 216 11.71 10.05 -3.20
N GLN A 217 12.16 11.26 -2.86
CA GLN A 217 11.54 12.49 -3.23
C GLN A 217 12.57 13.54 -3.53
N THR A 218 12.19 14.43 -4.43
CA THR A 218 12.84 15.72 -4.62
C THR A 218 12.55 16.66 -3.45
N ASP A 219 13.27 17.77 -3.39
CA ASP A 219 13.10 18.77 -2.32
C ASP A 219 11.70 19.42 -2.31
N ASP A 220 11.03 19.45 -3.46
CA ASP A 220 9.65 19.91 -3.61
C ASP A 220 8.59 18.81 -3.31
N GLY A 221 9.02 17.65 -2.80
CA GLY A 221 8.15 16.56 -2.36
C GLY A 221 7.63 15.64 -3.46
N LYS A 222 8.05 15.83 -4.73
CA LYS A 222 7.64 14.94 -5.81
C LYS A 222 8.29 13.57 -5.68
N PHE A 223 7.51 12.52 -5.93
CA PHE A 223 8.00 11.15 -5.98
C PHE A 223 9.06 10.93 -7.05
N ILE A 224 10.15 10.26 -6.67
CA ILE A 224 11.18 9.78 -7.58
C ILE A 224 10.90 8.29 -7.88
N PRO A 225 10.54 7.93 -9.13
CA PRO A 225 10.41 6.53 -9.53
C PRO A 225 11.68 5.74 -9.26
N GLN A 226 11.53 4.49 -8.84
CA GLN A 226 12.66 3.64 -8.50
C GLN A 226 13.32 3.11 -9.77
N ASP A 227 14.63 3.29 -9.88
CA ASP A 227 15.41 2.63 -10.92
C ASP A 227 15.53 1.13 -10.56
N LYS A 228 15.04 0.28 -11.46
CA LYS A 228 15.14 -1.18 -11.32
C LYS A 228 16.59 -1.62 -11.14
N LYS A 229 17.54 -0.99 -11.85
CA LYS A 229 18.97 -1.31 -11.72
C LYS A 229 19.48 -1.01 -10.33
N TYR A 230 19.11 0.15 -9.77
CA TYR A 230 19.46 0.48 -8.39
C TYR A 230 18.89 -0.52 -7.39
N LEU A 231 17.61 -0.91 -7.53
CA LEU A 231 17.00 -1.89 -6.63
C LEU A 231 17.77 -3.22 -6.66
N THR A 232 18.08 -3.73 -7.85
CA THR A 232 18.72 -5.04 -8.00
C THR A 232 20.20 -5.04 -7.62
N SER A 233 20.95 -3.97 -7.87
CA SER A 233 22.38 -3.89 -7.53
C SER A 233 22.68 -3.26 -6.18
N GLY A 234 21.71 -2.59 -5.55
CA GLY A 234 21.85 -1.91 -4.27
C GLY A 234 21.17 -2.70 -3.15
N PRO A 235 20.06 -2.20 -2.57
CA PRO A 235 19.48 -2.76 -1.36
C PRO A 235 19.07 -4.23 -1.47
N CYS A 236 18.59 -4.67 -2.64
CA CYS A 236 18.23 -6.08 -2.82
C CYS A 236 19.45 -7.01 -2.85
N LYS A 237 20.57 -6.54 -3.41
CA LYS A 237 21.82 -7.30 -3.41
C LYS A 237 22.37 -7.44 -1.99
N VAL A 238 22.33 -6.37 -1.19
CA VAL A 238 22.77 -6.40 0.21
C VAL A 238 21.96 -7.42 1.00
N MET A 239 20.62 -7.39 0.91
CA MET A 239 19.77 -8.38 1.56
C MET A 239 20.04 -9.81 1.09
N ALA A 240 20.26 -10.00 -0.22
CA ALA A 240 20.61 -11.31 -0.77
C ALA A 240 21.95 -11.82 -0.22
N ASP A 241 22.94 -10.94 -0.07
CA ASP A 241 24.25 -11.29 0.48
C ASP A 241 24.18 -11.66 1.96
N SER A 242 23.38 -10.93 2.76
CA SER A 242 23.08 -11.32 4.14
C SER A 242 22.42 -12.69 4.24
N PHE A 243 21.42 -12.95 3.38
CA PHE A 243 20.75 -14.25 3.32
C PHE A 243 21.71 -15.38 2.96
N ILE A 244 22.56 -15.19 1.93
CA ILE A 244 23.57 -16.16 1.51
C ILE A 244 24.59 -16.41 2.63
N SER A 245 25.02 -15.35 3.33
CA SER A 245 26.00 -15.46 4.42
C SER A 245 25.44 -16.32 5.55
N TYR A 246 24.19 -16.06 5.95
CA TYR A 246 23.49 -16.90 6.93
C TYR A 246 23.41 -18.37 6.49
N LEU A 247 23.02 -18.65 5.24
CA LEU A 247 22.94 -20.03 4.74
C LEU A 247 24.31 -20.74 4.79
N LYS A 248 25.39 -20.04 4.47
CA LYS A 248 26.75 -20.57 4.57
C LYS A 248 27.15 -20.88 6.01
N GLU A 249 26.78 -20.03 6.97
CA GLU A 249 26.99 -20.28 8.40
C GLU A 249 26.23 -21.52 8.89
N GLN A 250 25.06 -21.79 8.30
CA GLN A 250 24.30 -23.02 8.53
C GLN A 250 24.84 -24.24 7.76
N ASN A 251 26.00 -24.12 7.10
CA ASN A 251 26.60 -25.15 6.23
C ASN A 251 25.68 -25.62 5.08
N VAL A 252 24.80 -24.75 4.61
CA VAL A 252 23.90 -25.03 3.49
C VAL A 252 24.62 -24.72 2.17
N ALA A 253 24.62 -25.67 1.25
CA ALA A 253 25.10 -25.42 -0.11
C ALA A 253 24.16 -24.44 -0.82
N VAL A 254 24.68 -23.28 -1.20
CA VAL A 254 23.88 -22.20 -1.81
C VAL A 254 23.97 -22.28 -3.34
N PRO A 255 22.85 -22.53 -4.04
CA PRO A 255 22.83 -22.53 -5.50
C PRO A 255 23.03 -21.13 -6.11
N SER A 256 23.19 -21.04 -7.43
CA SER A 256 23.38 -19.75 -8.08
C SER A 256 22.08 -18.96 -8.10
N ILE A 257 22.15 -17.67 -7.76
CA ILE A 257 21.01 -16.76 -7.93
C ILE A 257 20.89 -16.41 -9.43
N VAL A 258 19.77 -16.78 -10.05
CA VAL A 258 19.47 -16.47 -11.46
C VAL A 258 18.62 -15.23 -11.64
N GLN A 259 17.99 -14.75 -10.57
CA GLN A 259 17.20 -13.53 -10.60
C GLN A 259 17.21 -12.85 -9.23
N ILE A 260 17.39 -11.53 -9.25
CA ILE A 260 17.09 -10.64 -8.15
C ILE A 260 16.12 -9.61 -8.71
N ASP A 261 14.98 -9.48 -8.07
CA ASP A 261 14.08 -8.35 -8.28
C ASP A 261 13.74 -7.75 -6.91
N GLY A 262 13.13 -6.58 -6.91
CA GLY A 262 12.69 -6.00 -5.66
C GLY A 262 11.84 -4.77 -5.83
N GLN A 263 11.34 -4.33 -4.70
CA GLN A 263 10.48 -3.17 -4.58
C GLN A 263 10.76 -2.51 -3.24
N ARG A 264 10.81 -1.19 -3.22
CA ARG A 264 10.84 -0.43 -1.97
C ARG A 264 9.43 -0.02 -1.58
N TRP A 265 9.06 -0.38 -0.36
CA TRP A 265 7.82 -0.05 0.32
C TRP A 265 8.11 1.14 1.24
N GLY A 266 7.98 2.36 0.72
CA GLY A 266 8.23 3.58 1.50
C GLY A 266 7.25 3.80 2.66
N SER A 267 6.24 2.94 2.83
CA SER A 267 5.23 3.00 3.89
C SER A 267 4.61 1.61 4.04
N ALA A 268 5.41 0.62 4.44
CA ALA A 268 4.94 -0.75 4.48
C ALA A 268 4.01 -1.01 5.67
N MET A 269 4.28 -0.37 6.80
CA MET A 269 3.55 -0.58 8.06
C MET A 269 3.51 0.69 8.90
N PRO A 270 2.49 0.85 9.75
CA PRO A 270 2.47 1.94 10.72
C PRO A 270 3.70 1.83 11.64
N GLY A 271 4.23 2.99 12.04
CA GLY A 271 5.22 3.06 13.11
C GLY A 271 4.65 2.59 14.44
N ASP A 272 5.51 2.44 15.46
CA ASP A 272 5.07 1.93 16.75
C ASP A 272 4.09 2.93 17.39
N LYS A 273 2.89 2.44 17.66
CA LYS A 273 1.81 3.18 18.32
C LYS A 273 1.80 3.00 19.84
N THR A 274 2.48 1.97 20.35
CA THR A 274 2.50 1.55 21.76
C THR A 274 3.62 2.20 22.55
N THR A 275 4.80 2.34 21.95
CA THR A 275 5.96 2.91 22.62
C THR A 275 5.95 4.43 22.44
N PRO A 276 6.01 5.23 23.52
CA PRO A 276 6.29 6.65 23.41
C PRO A 276 7.54 6.81 22.54
N PRO A 277 7.57 7.73 21.56
CA PRO A 277 8.70 7.85 20.66
C PRO A 277 9.96 8.02 21.50
N THR A 278 10.80 6.98 21.58
CA THR A 278 12.17 7.22 21.98
C THR A 278 12.73 8.05 20.83
N ALA A 279 13.17 9.26 21.14
CA ALA A 279 13.51 10.28 20.13
C ALA A 279 14.55 9.81 19.10
N PHE A 280 15.19 8.66 19.33
CA PHE A 280 16.23 8.07 18.50
C PHE A 280 15.71 7.19 17.35
N SER A 281 14.50 6.62 17.41
CA SER A 281 14.03 5.73 16.33
C SER A 281 13.34 6.47 15.19
N LYS A 282 12.79 7.66 15.47
CA LYS A 282 12.00 8.43 14.50
C LYS A 282 12.82 9.52 13.84
N GLU A 283 12.76 9.57 12.51
CA GLU A 283 13.53 10.51 11.71
C GLU A 283 12.65 11.18 10.66
N THR A 284 12.74 12.50 10.56
CA THR A 284 12.02 13.25 9.53
C THR A 284 12.89 13.42 8.30
N LEU A 285 12.54 12.75 7.20
CA LEU A 285 13.24 12.86 5.92
C LEU A 285 12.28 13.48 4.90
N LYS A 286 12.64 14.65 4.37
CA LYS A 286 11.85 15.40 3.38
C LYS A 286 10.38 15.60 3.80
N GLY A 287 10.15 15.88 5.09
CA GLY A 287 8.81 16.12 5.64
C GLY A 287 8.03 14.86 6.02
N VAL A 288 8.63 13.67 5.93
CA VAL A 288 8.01 12.42 6.40
C VAL A 288 8.75 11.80 7.56
N ILE A 289 7.98 11.45 8.59
CA ILE A 289 8.45 10.79 9.80
C ILE A 289 8.52 9.30 9.53
N TYR A 290 9.75 8.78 9.47
CA TYR A 290 10.04 7.35 9.42
C TYR A 290 10.39 6.83 10.80
N ASP A 291 10.14 5.55 11.02
CA ASP A 291 10.46 4.80 12.22
C ASP A 291 11.43 3.67 11.86
N SER A 292 12.62 3.74 12.42
CA SER A 292 13.68 2.74 12.25
C SER A 292 13.59 1.59 13.27
N SER A 293 12.63 1.64 14.20
CA SER A 293 12.42 0.56 15.17
C SER A 293 11.86 -0.70 14.51
N THR A 294 12.36 -1.86 14.95
CA THR A 294 11.71 -3.14 14.71
C THR A 294 10.49 -3.24 15.61
N GLN A 295 9.34 -3.56 15.02
CA GLN A 295 8.08 -3.68 15.73
C GLN A 295 7.61 -5.13 15.75
N VAL A 296 6.76 -5.44 16.74
CA VAL A 296 5.96 -6.66 16.70
C VAL A 296 4.97 -6.54 15.54
N LEU A 297 5.17 -7.38 14.51
CA LEU A 297 4.38 -7.38 13.28
C LEU A 297 2.90 -7.75 13.51
N ALA A 298 2.60 -8.43 14.61
CA ALA A 298 1.28 -8.97 14.91
C ALA A 298 0.91 -8.77 16.39
N PRO A 299 0.57 -7.55 16.82
CA PRO A 299 -0.01 -7.35 18.15
C PRO A 299 -1.34 -8.11 18.24
N THR A 300 -1.42 -9.06 19.18
CA THR A 300 -2.62 -9.88 19.43
C THR A 300 -3.71 -9.14 20.21
N SER A 301 -3.43 -7.92 20.66
CA SER A 301 -4.37 -7.08 21.42
C SER A 301 -4.46 -5.68 20.81
N PRO A 302 -5.64 -5.05 20.83
CA PRO A 302 -5.81 -3.70 20.32
C PRO A 302 -4.99 -2.70 21.14
N ILE A 303 -4.28 -1.82 20.44
CA ILE A 303 -3.38 -0.82 21.05
C ILE A 303 -4.15 0.42 21.52
N SER A 304 -5.39 0.61 21.05
CA SER A 304 -6.20 1.79 21.33
C SER A 304 -7.70 1.47 21.26
N SER A 305 -8.48 2.16 22.10
CA SER A 305 -9.94 2.17 22.08
C SER A 305 -10.54 3.09 21.00
N ALA A 306 -9.70 3.84 20.28
CA ALA A 306 -10.16 4.70 19.20
C ALA A 306 -10.81 3.87 18.06
N PRO A 307 -11.77 4.44 17.31
CA PRO A 307 -12.36 3.76 16.16
C PRO A 307 -11.28 3.28 15.18
N PRO A 308 -11.48 2.12 14.51
CA PRO A 308 -10.49 1.55 13.59
C PRO A 308 -10.46 2.27 12.23
N PHE A 309 -11.07 3.44 12.12
CA PHE A 309 -11.16 4.29 10.94
C PHE A 309 -11.13 5.76 11.36
N ILE A 310 -11.04 6.67 10.40
CA ILE A 310 -11.24 8.11 10.59
C ILE A 310 -12.42 8.54 9.75
N SER A 311 -13.30 9.35 10.32
CA SER A 311 -14.41 9.99 9.61
C SER A 311 -14.32 11.51 9.71
N HIS A 312 -14.92 12.19 8.74
CA HIS A 312 -15.13 13.63 8.72
C HIS A 312 -16.63 13.93 8.54
N PRO A 313 -17.18 14.99 9.18
CA PRO A 313 -18.59 15.37 9.01
C PRO A 313 -19.04 15.57 7.56
N ASP A 314 -18.12 15.93 6.67
CA ASP A 314 -18.42 16.10 5.25
C ASP A 314 -18.52 14.78 4.46
N GLY A 315 -18.52 13.61 5.10
CA GLY A 315 -18.62 12.33 4.40
C GLY A 315 -17.29 11.82 3.83
N LEU A 316 -16.17 12.16 4.47
CA LEU A 316 -14.86 11.55 4.16
C LEU A 316 -14.53 10.47 5.18
N TYR A 317 -13.97 9.37 4.69
CA TYR A 317 -13.54 8.26 5.52
C TYR A 317 -12.16 7.79 5.12
N GLN A 318 -11.28 7.56 6.09
CA GLN A 318 -10.05 6.80 5.89
C GLN A 318 -10.20 5.46 6.60
N VAL A 319 -10.14 4.39 5.81
CA VAL A 319 -10.02 3.01 6.24
C VAL A 319 -8.69 2.45 5.72
N GLY A 320 -8.35 1.24 6.13
CA GLY A 320 -7.12 0.57 5.72
C GLY A 320 -6.41 -0.09 6.88
N ASP A 321 -5.40 -0.86 6.53
CA ASP A 321 -4.48 -1.54 7.44
C ASP A 321 -3.84 -0.59 8.46
N PHE A 322 -3.51 0.65 8.07
CA PHE A 322 -2.93 1.66 8.97
C PHE A 322 -3.92 2.24 10.00
N MET A 323 -5.23 2.15 9.74
CA MET A 323 -6.24 2.83 10.56
C MET A 323 -6.64 2.02 11.79
N SER A 324 -6.64 0.69 11.65
CA SER A 324 -6.95 -0.21 12.76
C SER A 324 -5.93 -0.07 13.90
N SER A 325 -6.41 -0.29 15.12
CA SER A 325 -5.59 -0.49 16.31
C SER A 325 -5.16 -1.95 16.50
N HIS A 326 -5.57 -2.85 15.59
CA HIS A 326 -5.18 -4.26 15.54
C HIS A 326 -3.95 -4.48 14.64
N SER A 327 -3.50 -5.74 14.53
CA SER A 327 -2.41 -6.17 13.65
C SER A 327 -2.59 -5.63 12.23
N SER A 328 -1.55 -4.97 11.69
CA SER A 328 -1.54 -4.44 10.33
C SER A 328 -1.77 -5.55 9.28
N GLY A 329 -2.29 -5.17 8.12
CA GLY A 329 -2.54 -6.06 7.00
C GLY A 329 -4.02 -6.26 6.70
N ALA A 330 -4.36 -7.38 6.06
CA ALA A 330 -5.71 -7.63 5.54
C ALA A 330 -6.80 -7.62 6.62
N GLU A 331 -6.50 -8.13 7.82
CA GLU A 331 -7.43 -8.13 8.94
C GLU A 331 -7.73 -6.71 9.43
N ALA A 332 -6.71 -5.88 9.65
CA ALA A 332 -6.90 -4.47 9.98
C ALA A 332 -7.68 -3.71 8.91
N ALA A 333 -7.40 -3.96 7.64
CA ALA A 333 -8.16 -3.37 6.54
C ALA A 333 -9.64 -3.78 6.57
N LEU A 334 -9.95 -5.04 6.90
CA LEU A 334 -11.33 -5.51 7.05
C LEU A 334 -12.02 -4.87 8.27
N ILE A 335 -11.38 -4.89 9.45
CA ILE A 335 -11.94 -4.31 10.67
C ILE A 335 -12.23 -2.81 10.49
N SER A 336 -11.31 -2.07 9.89
CA SER A 336 -11.51 -0.64 9.60
C SER A 336 -12.67 -0.39 8.63
N ALA A 337 -12.81 -1.22 7.59
CA ALA A 337 -13.88 -1.12 6.62
C ALA A 337 -15.26 -1.44 7.24
N LEU A 338 -15.33 -2.45 8.11
CA LEU A 338 -16.56 -2.79 8.85
C LEU A 338 -16.97 -1.62 9.77
N GLY A 339 -16.03 -1.08 10.53
CA GLY A 339 -16.31 0.06 11.42
C GLY A 339 -16.82 1.30 10.67
N ALA A 340 -16.20 1.63 9.53
CA ALA A 340 -16.66 2.75 8.71
C ALA A 340 -18.04 2.50 8.09
N ALA A 341 -18.34 1.27 7.68
CA ALA A 341 -19.65 0.92 7.14
C ALA A 341 -20.77 1.04 8.17
N ASP A 342 -20.52 0.61 9.40
CA ASP A 342 -21.45 0.78 10.51
C ASP A 342 -21.68 2.27 10.83
N ASP A 343 -20.66 3.11 10.67
CA ASP A 343 -20.78 4.56 10.86
C ASP A 343 -21.59 5.23 9.74
N ILE A 344 -21.30 4.90 8.48
CA ILE A 344 -21.99 5.42 7.29
C ILE A 344 -23.50 5.10 7.28
N THR A 345 -23.91 4.03 7.95
CA THR A 345 -25.30 3.55 7.94
C THR A 345 -26.17 4.06 9.09
N LYS A 346 -25.60 4.80 10.04
CA LYS A 346 -26.34 5.46 11.13
C LYS A 346 -27.06 6.71 10.63
#